data_AF-A0A958J8W2-F1
#
_entry.id   AF-A0A958J8W2-F1
#
_cell.length_a   1.000
_cell.length_b   1.000
_cell.length_c   1.000
_cell.angle_alpha   90.00
_cell.angle_beta   90.00
_cell.angle_gamma   90.00
#
_symmetry.space_group_name_H-M   'P 1'
#
loop_
_entity.id
_entity.type
_entity.pdbx_description
1 polymer ?
#
loop_
_entity_poly.entity_id
_entity_poly.type
_entity_poly.pdbx_seq_one_letter_code
_entity_poly.pdbx_strand_id
1 'polypeptide(L)'
;MNRIYRAILLPLIGLVLSCAIHAADSEQLVQEAWKSWAKNDQAAVEAKFREAIAKDPGNHRAYVGLAYLYGLQGKEADAWETFKHILETADNPYPYLFSAWSMVRQMHNQDRIEPDVVGFWEKLAEKADEGGVLRAMANQFLGGYFEKRGALEKSHQYYRAINAIDQWMLSGPYDNISASGFDKVFPPEREYKPGKVYEGQNGVPAKWFPIAGVRADYWIDFQRYFAQSDAVFYGNNFIYAPQDLAVQIRIGTSGSLKAFLNDELMIEYFDENNNDLDTYIVETELKKGWNRLLIKVGFSEIDRANFMVR
;
A
#
# COMPACT_ATOMS: atom_id res chain seq x y z
N MET A 1 40.97 -12.34 42.24
CA MET A 1 39.75 -12.18 41.42
C MET A 1 39.51 -10.77 40.84
N ASN A 2 40.13 -9.67 41.33
CA ASN A 2 39.79 -8.29 40.89
C ASN A 2 40.63 -7.66 39.75
N ARG A 3 41.77 -8.24 39.35
CA ARG A 3 42.63 -7.66 38.29
C ARG A 3 42.25 -8.09 36.87
N ILE A 4 41.75 -9.32 36.71
CA ILE A 4 41.34 -9.86 35.41
C ILE A 4 40.06 -9.17 34.90
N TYR A 5 39.09 -8.91 35.79
CA TYR A 5 37.89 -8.14 35.44
C TYR A 5 38.21 -6.70 35.01
N ARG A 6 39.14 -6.00 35.69
CA ARG A 6 39.55 -4.63 35.30
C ARG A 6 40.30 -4.56 33.96
N ALA A 7 41.08 -5.58 33.62
CA ALA A 7 41.84 -5.64 32.37
C ALA A 7 40.95 -5.92 31.14
N ILE A 8 39.78 -6.54 31.33
CA ILE A 8 38.78 -6.77 30.27
C ILE A 8 37.75 -5.63 30.22
N LEU A 9 37.40 -5.02 31.36
CA LEU A 9 36.41 -3.93 31.42
C LEU A 9 36.87 -2.65 30.70
N LEU A 10 38.13 -2.24 30.86
CA LEU A 10 38.68 -1.02 30.27
C LEU A 10 38.70 -1.01 28.72
N PRO A 11 39.16 -2.07 28.03
CA PRO A 11 39.07 -2.13 26.56
C PRO A 11 37.62 -2.29 26.09
N LEU A 12 36.76 -2.97 26.85
CA LEU A 12 35.33 -3.08 26.53
C LEU A 12 34.63 -1.70 26.61
N ILE A 13 34.93 -0.91 27.64
CA ILE A 13 34.42 0.46 27.79
C ILE A 13 34.96 1.37 26.68
N GLY A 14 36.25 1.26 26.33
CA GLY A 14 36.85 2.01 25.22
C GLY A 14 36.25 1.66 23.85
N LEU A 15 35.95 0.39 23.61
CA LEU A 15 35.28 -0.09 22.40
C LEU A 15 33.84 0.45 22.32
N VAL A 16 33.08 0.38 23.41
CA VAL A 16 31.70 0.90 23.49
C VAL A 16 31.65 2.41 23.29
N LEU A 17 32.57 3.17 23.90
CA LEU A 17 32.70 4.62 23.67
C LEU A 17 33.07 4.95 22.23
N SER A 18 33.97 4.18 21.61
CA SER A 18 34.35 4.38 20.21
C SER A 18 33.17 4.09 19.26
N CYS A 19 32.43 3.00 19.44
CA CYS A 19 31.24 2.70 18.65
C CYS A 19 30.15 3.78 18.82
N ALA A 20 29.95 4.29 20.04
CA ALA A 20 28.96 5.35 20.29
C ALA A 20 29.31 6.68 19.60
N ILE A 21 30.60 7.03 19.53
CA ILE A 21 31.06 8.23 18.80
C ILE A 21 30.84 8.08 17.28
N HIS A 22 31.17 6.92 16.71
CA HIS A 22 30.96 6.66 15.27
C HIS A 22 29.48 6.70 14.88
N ALA A 23 28.59 6.16 15.72
CA ALA A 23 27.15 6.22 15.50
C ALA A 23 26.60 7.66 15.54
N ALA A 24 27.08 8.48 16.49
CA ALA A 24 26.68 9.89 16.59
C ALA A 24 27.15 10.72 15.39
N ASP A 25 28.40 10.53 14.95
CA ASP A 25 28.93 11.15 13.74
C ASP A 25 28.15 10.75 12.48
N SER A 26 27.80 9.46 12.36
CA SER A 26 27.01 8.94 11.24
C SER A 26 25.62 9.59 11.18
N GLU A 27 24.93 9.71 12.32
CA GLU A 27 23.63 10.39 12.37
C GLU A 27 23.75 11.88 12.01
N GLN A 28 24.82 12.57 12.44
CA GLN A 28 25.06 13.95 12.02
C GLN A 28 25.23 14.06 10.50
N LEU A 29 25.99 13.16 9.87
CA LEU A 29 26.18 13.12 8.43
C LEU A 29 24.87 12.88 7.67
N VAL A 30 23.98 12.02 8.20
CA VAL A 30 22.62 11.83 7.66
C VAL A 30 21.84 13.14 7.66
N GLN A 31 21.85 13.89 8.77
CA GLN A 31 21.17 15.19 8.85
C GLN A 31 21.76 16.21 7.86
N GLU A 32 23.07 16.20 7.69
CA GLU A 32 23.75 17.06 6.71
C GLU A 32 23.48 16.67 5.26
N ALA A 33 23.28 15.37 4.99
CA ALA A 33 22.87 14.87 3.69
C ALA A 33 21.47 15.40 3.34
N TRP A 34 20.50 15.32 4.26
CA TRP A 34 19.16 15.89 4.05
C TRP A 34 19.18 17.41 3.82
N LYS A 35 20.05 18.14 4.53
CA LYS A 35 20.25 19.59 4.28
C LYS A 35 20.83 19.85 2.89
N SER A 36 21.74 19.02 2.40
CA SER A 36 22.25 19.11 1.02
C SER A 36 21.17 18.75 -0.01
N TRP A 37 20.30 17.80 0.32
CA TRP A 37 19.18 17.39 -0.52
C TRP A 37 18.21 18.55 -0.77
N ALA A 38 17.87 19.31 0.27
CA ALA A 38 17.03 20.51 0.16
C ALA A 38 17.64 21.61 -0.74
N LYS A 39 18.95 21.56 -1.00
CA LYS A 39 19.66 22.45 -1.91
C LYS A 39 19.87 21.87 -3.31
N ASN A 40 19.31 20.69 -3.58
CA ASN A 40 19.49 19.92 -4.81
C ASN A 40 20.98 19.58 -5.12
N ASP A 41 21.83 19.50 -4.10
CA ASP A 41 23.25 19.15 -4.25
C ASP A 41 23.45 17.63 -4.14
N GLN A 42 23.12 16.91 -5.21
CA GLN A 42 23.14 15.45 -5.22
C GLN A 42 24.53 14.85 -4.97
N ALA A 43 25.61 15.52 -5.39
CA ALA A 43 26.97 15.04 -5.16
C ALA A 43 27.33 15.07 -3.66
N ALA A 44 26.99 16.16 -2.97
CA ALA A 44 27.19 16.25 -1.53
C ALA A 44 26.28 15.29 -0.74
N VAL A 45 25.05 15.06 -1.23
CA VAL A 45 24.15 14.04 -0.65
C VAL A 45 24.80 12.65 -0.72
N GLU A 46 25.25 12.23 -1.91
CA GLU A 46 25.85 10.91 -2.09
C GLU A 46 27.09 10.74 -1.20
N ALA A 47 28.00 11.72 -1.21
CA ALA A 47 29.22 11.67 -0.41
C ALA A 47 28.93 11.50 1.08
N LYS A 48 27.97 12.26 1.62
CA LYS A 48 27.63 12.21 3.05
C LYS A 48 26.93 10.92 3.46
N PHE A 49 26.02 10.39 2.65
CA PHE A 49 25.42 9.09 2.98
C PHE A 49 26.45 7.96 2.91
N ARG A 50 27.35 7.96 1.91
CA ARG A 50 28.45 6.98 1.85
C ARG A 50 29.38 7.09 3.06
N GLU A 51 29.73 8.30 3.49
CA GLU A 51 30.54 8.53 4.70
C GLU A 51 29.81 8.07 5.97
N ALA A 52 28.51 8.37 6.09
CA ALA A 52 27.68 7.92 7.21
C ALA A 52 27.65 6.39 7.32
N ILE A 53 27.51 5.70 6.20
CA ILE A 53 27.56 4.23 6.09
C ILE A 53 28.95 3.70 6.48
N ALA A 54 30.03 4.37 6.05
CA ALA A 54 31.39 3.96 6.38
C ALA A 54 31.70 4.07 7.87
N LYS A 55 31.11 5.06 8.57
CA LYS A 55 31.25 5.24 10.02
C LYS A 55 30.37 4.29 10.81
N ASP A 56 29.14 4.07 10.36
CA ASP A 56 28.20 3.13 10.98
C ASP A 56 27.47 2.31 9.90
N PRO A 57 27.99 1.10 9.58
CA PRO A 57 27.34 0.20 8.64
C PRO A 57 25.94 -0.27 9.07
N GLY A 58 25.57 -0.08 10.34
CA GLY A 58 24.23 -0.37 10.88
C GLY A 58 23.23 0.77 10.74
N ASN A 59 23.64 1.95 10.25
CA ASN A 59 22.73 3.09 10.10
C ASN A 59 21.84 2.95 8.86
N HIS A 60 20.75 2.19 8.97
CA HIS A 60 19.81 1.94 7.87
C HIS A 60 19.20 3.21 7.27
N ARG A 61 19.13 4.33 8.02
CA ARG A 61 18.63 5.61 7.47
C ARG A 61 19.53 6.17 6.38
N ALA A 62 20.84 5.96 6.50
CA ALA A 62 21.80 6.35 5.46
C ALA A 62 21.62 5.50 4.19
N TYR A 63 21.38 4.19 4.34
CA TYR A 63 21.08 3.31 3.20
C TYR A 63 19.76 3.68 2.52
N VAL A 64 18.70 3.99 3.27
CA VAL A 64 17.42 4.46 2.69
C VAL A 64 17.66 5.72 1.85
N GLY A 65 18.30 6.74 2.43
CA GLY A 65 18.57 8.00 1.73
C GLY A 65 19.41 7.80 0.46
N LEU A 66 20.44 6.95 0.53
CA LEU A 66 21.28 6.64 -0.62
C LEU A 66 20.54 5.87 -1.71
N ALA A 67 19.72 4.87 -1.34
CA ALA A 67 18.89 4.12 -2.28
C ALA A 67 17.89 5.03 -3.00
N TYR A 68 17.23 5.96 -2.29
CA TYR A 68 16.36 6.96 -2.92
C TYR A 68 17.12 7.86 -3.90
N LEU A 69 18.34 8.28 -3.55
CA LEU A 69 19.13 9.12 -4.44
C LEU A 69 19.46 8.37 -5.73
N TYR A 70 19.85 7.10 -5.63
CA TYR A 70 20.13 6.27 -6.80
C TYR A 70 18.89 6.00 -7.65
N GLY A 71 17.73 5.77 -7.03
CA GLY A 71 16.45 5.69 -7.75
C GLY A 71 16.17 6.97 -8.55
N LEU A 72 16.34 8.15 -7.94
CA LEU A 72 16.16 9.44 -8.63
C LEU A 72 17.17 9.66 -9.78
N GLN A 73 18.37 9.08 -9.68
CA GLN A 73 19.40 9.13 -10.71
C GLN A 73 19.19 8.07 -11.82
N GLY A 74 18.17 7.20 -11.70
CA GLY A 74 17.95 6.08 -12.61
C GLY A 74 18.97 4.95 -12.47
N LYS A 75 19.74 4.94 -11.38
CA LYS A 75 20.73 3.89 -11.06
C LYS A 75 20.06 2.74 -10.30
N GLU A 76 19.10 2.07 -10.95
CA GLU A 76 18.21 1.10 -10.28
C GLU A 76 18.97 -0.08 -9.64
N ALA A 77 20.04 -0.56 -10.27
CA ALA A 77 20.86 -1.64 -9.72
C ALA A 77 21.59 -1.20 -8.43
N ASP A 78 22.21 -0.02 -8.44
CA ASP A 78 22.88 0.54 -7.25
C ASP A 78 21.86 0.81 -6.14
N ALA A 79 20.67 1.30 -6.51
CA ALA A 79 19.58 1.57 -5.59
C ALA A 79 19.09 0.28 -4.92
N TRP A 80 18.89 -0.79 -5.70
CA TRP A 80 18.48 -2.10 -5.20
C TRP A 80 19.53 -2.72 -4.30
N GLU A 81 20.80 -2.77 -4.72
CA GLU A 81 21.87 -3.34 -3.89
C GLU A 81 22.04 -2.57 -2.57
N THR A 82 21.89 -1.23 -2.60
CA THR A 82 21.90 -0.39 -1.39
C THR A 82 20.72 -0.71 -0.47
N PHE A 83 19.51 -0.85 -1.03
CA PHE A 83 18.32 -1.14 -0.25
C PHE A 83 18.31 -2.57 0.31
N LYS A 84 18.82 -3.53 -0.47
CA LYS A 84 18.94 -4.94 -0.12
C LYS A 84 19.76 -5.15 1.15
N HIS A 85 20.79 -4.33 1.38
CA HIS A 85 21.52 -4.35 2.65
C HIS A 85 20.61 -4.17 3.88
N ILE A 86 19.58 -3.31 3.80
CA ILE A 86 18.62 -3.12 4.89
C ILE A 86 17.81 -4.41 5.12
N LEU A 87 17.39 -5.06 4.03
CA LEU A 87 16.65 -6.32 4.08
C LEU A 87 17.44 -7.46 4.73
N GLU A 88 18.77 -7.45 4.59
CA GLU A 88 19.67 -8.47 5.10
C GLU A 88 20.16 -8.20 6.54
N THR A 89 20.14 -6.95 6.99
CA THR A 89 20.80 -6.55 8.25
C THR A 89 19.88 -5.92 9.29
N ALA A 90 18.68 -5.48 8.92
CA ALA A 90 17.73 -4.93 9.88
C ALA A 90 17.05 -6.03 10.70
N ASP A 91 16.92 -5.81 12.02
CA ASP A 91 16.16 -6.71 12.91
C ASP A 91 14.71 -6.88 12.43
N ASN A 92 14.13 -5.79 11.90
CA ASN A 92 12.83 -5.80 11.25
C ASN A 92 12.87 -4.91 9.99
N PRO A 93 13.02 -5.49 8.79
CA PRO A 93 13.12 -4.73 7.54
C PRO A 93 11.79 -4.21 7.00
N TYR A 94 10.65 -4.67 7.55
CA TYR A 94 9.33 -4.41 6.98
C TYR A 94 8.91 -2.94 6.98
N PRO A 95 9.14 -2.13 8.04
CA PRO A 95 8.82 -0.70 7.99
C PRO A 95 9.60 0.04 6.90
N TYR A 96 10.87 -0.32 6.68
CA TYR A 96 11.68 0.25 5.62
C TYR A 96 11.12 -0.12 4.25
N LEU A 97 10.80 -1.40 4.03
CA LEU A 97 10.20 -1.88 2.80
C LEU A 97 8.85 -1.22 2.51
N PHE A 98 7.99 -1.07 3.52
CA PHE A 98 6.71 -0.38 3.38
C PHE A 98 6.91 1.08 2.96
N SER A 99 7.81 1.81 3.63
CA SER A 99 8.10 3.20 3.29
C SER A 99 8.69 3.38 1.90
N ALA A 100 9.51 2.41 1.47
CA ALA A 100 10.19 2.41 0.18
C ALA A 100 9.42 1.66 -0.92
N TRP A 101 8.17 1.24 -0.66
CA TRP A 101 7.41 0.34 -1.53
C TRP A 101 7.41 0.78 -2.99
N SER A 102 7.02 2.04 -3.25
CA SER A 102 6.92 2.58 -4.60
C SER A 102 8.26 2.56 -5.33
N MET A 103 9.34 2.85 -4.62
CA MET A 103 10.70 2.86 -5.17
C MET A 103 11.17 1.43 -5.47
N VAL A 104 11.05 0.50 -4.51
CA VAL A 104 11.42 -0.91 -4.69
C VAL A 104 10.60 -1.54 -5.81
N ARG A 105 9.29 -1.30 -5.85
CA ARG A 105 8.43 -1.73 -6.94
C ARG A 105 8.91 -1.17 -8.28
N GLN A 106 9.30 0.11 -8.34
CA GLN A 106 9.78 0.74 -9.57
C GLN A 106 11.10 0.12 -10.07
N MET A 107 12.07 -0.12 -9.19
CA MET A 107 13.33 -0.82 -9.51
C MET A 107 13.05 -2.17 -10.20
N HIS A 108 12.02 -2.88 -9.74
CA HIS A 108 11.65 -4.21 -10.22
C HIS A 108 10.56 -4.24 -11.32
N ASN A 109 10.07 -3.07 -11.76
CA ASN A 109 9.04 -2.97 -12.80
C ASN A 109 9.62 -2.99 -14.22
N GLN A 110 10.95 -3.06 -14.38
CA GLN A 110 11.59 -3.19 -15.68
C GLN A 110 11.44 -4.60 -16.25
N ASP A 111 11.51 -4.73 -17.58
CA ASP A 111 11.38 -6.03 -18.28
C ASP A 111 12.45 -7.06 -17.87
N ARG A 112 13.52 -6.61 -17.21
CA ARG A 112 14.57 -7.48 -16.67
C ARG A 112 14.04 -8.33 -15.52
N ILE A 113 14.01 -9.62 -15.78
CA ILE A 113 13.85 -10.66 -14.77
C ILE A 113 15.22 -10.89 -14.15
N GLU A 114 15.47 -10.27 -13.01
CA GLU A 114 16.52 -10.77 -12.12
C GLU A 114 15.86 -11.86 -11.26
N PRO A 115 16.29 -13.14 -11.37
CA PRO A 115 15.70 -14.25 -10.60
C PRO A 115 15.63 -13.99 -9.09
N ASP A 116 16.58 -13.22 -8.56
CA ASP A 116 16.66 -12.79 -7.18
C ASP A 116 15.44 -11.95 -6.74
N VAL A 117 14.84 -11.20 -7.66
CA VAL A 117 13.68 -10.33 -7.41
C VAL A 117 12.43 -11.15 -7.16
N VAL A 118 12.17 -12.14 -8.00
CA VAL A 118 10.98 -13.01 -7.83
C VAL A 118 11.08 -13.78 -6.51
N GLY A 119 12.24 -14.36 -6.21
CA GLY A 119 12.45 -15.07 -4.94
C GLY A 119 12.28 -14.18 -3.71
N PHE A 120 12.69 -12.91 -3.79
CA PHE A 120 12.43 -11.92 -2.73
C PHE A 120 10.92 -11.69 -2.52
N TRP A 121 10.18 -11.41 -3.59
CA TRP A 121 8.75 -11.18 -3.51
C TRP A 121 7.97 -12.42 -3.08
N GLU A 122 8.36 -13.61 -3.51
CA GLU A 122 7.74 -14.88 -3.11
C GLU A 122 7.88 -15.10 -1.59
N LYS A 123 9.06 -14.81 -1.01
CA LYS A 123 9.26 -14.86 0.45
C LYS A 123 8.33 -13.89 1.19
N LEU A 124 8.16 -12.68 0.67
CA LEU A 124 7.24 -11.70 1.26
C LEU A 124 5.78 -12.13 1.16
N ALA A 125 5.40 -12.73 0.02
CA ALA A 125 4.05 -13.23 -0.21
C ALA A 125 3.70 -14.43 0.68
N GLU A 126 4.69 -15.21 1.14
CA GLU A 126 4.50 -16.27 2.13
C GLU A 126 4.32 -15.72 3.54
N LYS A 127 5.28 -14.89 4.02
CA LYS A 127 5.27 -14.38 5.40
C LYS A 127 6.15 -13.13 5.55
N ALA A 128 5.68 -12.00 5.05
CA ALA A 128 6.29 -10.70 5.33
C ALA A 128 5.93 -10.22 6.75
N ASP A 129 4.80 -9.55 6.93
CA ASP A 129 4.44 -8.87 8.16
C ASP A 129 3.31 -9.57 8.93
N GLU A 130 3.28 -9.41 10.26
CA GLU A 130 2.16 -9.90 11.09
C GLU A 130 0.84 -9.26 10.67
N GLY A 131 0.89 -8.01 10.22
CA GLY A 131 -0.24 -7.28 9.67
C GLY A 131 -0.70 -7.77 8.30
N GLY A 132 0.04 -8.60 7.58
CA GLY A 132 -0.29 -9.08 6.24
C GLY A 132 -0.45 -8.02 5.13
N VAL A 133 -0.08 -6.75 5.36
CA VAL A 133 -0.12 -5.67 4.35
C VAL A 133 0.93 -5.93 3.28
N LEU A 134 2.20 -6.08 3.68
CA LEU A 134 3.29 -6.35 2.73
C LEU A 134 3.11 -7.69 2.04
N ARG A 135 2.51 -8.66 2.74
CA ARG A 135 2.11 -9.93 2.13
C ARG A 135 1.15 -9.71 0.95
N ALA A 136 0.10 -8.91 1.16
CA ALA A 136 -0.89 -8.61 0.11
C ALA A 136 -0.27 -7.77 -1.03
N MET A 137 0.56 -6.78 -0.70
CA MET A 137 1.29 -5.97 -1.68
C MET A 137 2.25 -6.84 -2.54
N ALA A 138 2.98 -7.77 -1.93
CA ALA A 138 3.85 -8.71 -2.65
C ALA A 138 3.06 -9.62 -3.61
N ASN A 139 1.89 -10.11 -3.17
CA ASN A 139 0.98 -10.87 -4.03
C ASN A 139 0.45 -10.02 -5.19
N GLN A 140 0.08 -8.75 -4.97
CA GLN A 140 -0.30 -7.82 -6.05
C GLN A 140 0.85 -7.61 -7.04
N PHE A 141 2.08 -7.41 -6.54
CA PHE A 141 3.26 -7.27 -7.38
C PHE A 141 3.49 -8.51 -8.24
N LEU A 142 3.53 -9.70 -7.62
CA LEU A 142 3.78 -10.96 -8.33
C LEU A 142 2.69 -11.26 -9.35
N GLY A 143 1.43 -11.00 -9.00
CA GLY A 143 0.29 -11.11 -9.92
C GLY A 143 0.51 -10.30 -11.20
N GLY A 144 0.81 -9.00 -11.08
CA GLY A 144 1.08 -8.13 -12.23
C GLY A 144 2.38 -8.49 -12.96
N TYR A 145 3.40 -8.95 -12.24
CA TYR A 145 4.67 -9.39 -12.79
C TYR A 145 4.50 -10.59 -13.73
N PHE A 146 3.72 -11.60 -13.33
CA PHE A 146 3.44 -12.78 -14.15
C PHE A 146 2.40 -12.51 -15.24
N GLU A 147 1.43 -11.61 -14.98
CA GLU A 147 0.42 -11.18 -15.95
C GLU A 147 1.08 -10.56 -17.20
N LYS A 148 1.97 -9.59 -17.00
CA LYS A 148 2.72 -8.92 -18.08
C LYS A 148 3.54 -9.88 -18.94
N ARG A 149 3.86 -11.06 -18.42
CA ARG A 149 4.67 -12.10 -19.08
C ARG A 149 3.84 -13.25 -19.64
N GLY A 150 2.51 -13.14 -19.61
CA GLY A 150 1.59 -14.15 -20.13
C GLY A 150 1.47 -15.40 -19.27
N ALA A 151 2.07 -15.44 -18.08
CA ALA A 151 1.98 -16.55 -17.13
C ALA A 151 0.69 -16.44 -16.30
N LEU A 152 -0.46 -16.46 -16.97
CA LEU A 152 -1.76 -16.09 -16.41
C LEU A 152 -2.19 -16.96 -15.22
N GLU A 153 -1.92 -18.27 -15.25
CA GLU A 153 -2.30 -19.14 -14.12
C GLU A 153 -1.51 -18.77 -12.84
N LYS A 154 -0.19 -18.56 -12.97
CA LYS A 154 0.66 -18.14 -11.85
C LYS A 154 0.28 -16.73 -11.38
N SER A 155 -0.05 -15.83 -12.30
CA SER A 155 -0.58 -14.50 -11.98
C SER A 155 -1.87 -14.59 -11.14
N HIS A 156 -2.86 -15.36 -11.60
CA HIS A 156 -4.13 -15.52 -10.92
C HIS A 156 -3.96 -16.19 -9.55
N GLN A 157 -2.99 -17.09 -9.38
CA GLN A 157 -2.67 -17.67 -8.06
C GLN A 157 -2.25 -16.59 -7.06
N TYR A 158 -1.36 -15.67 -7.44
CA TYR A 158 -0.94 -14.58 -6.57
C TYR A 158 -2.06 -13.58 -6.31
N TYR A 159 -2.83 -13.19 -7.32
CA TYR A 159 -3.96 -12.30 -7.09
C TYR A 159 -5.00 -12.92 -6.15
N ARG A 160 -5.31 -14.23 -6.29
CA ARG A 160 -6.21 -14.94 -5.35
C ARG A 160 -5.70 -14.91 -3.91
N ALA A 161 -4.38 -14.98 -3.71
CA ALA A 161 -3.77 -14.95 -2.39
C ALA A 161 -3.85 -13.58 -1.69
N ILE A 162 -4.29 -12.51 -2.38
CA ILE A 162 -4.67 -11.24 -1.76
C ILE A 162 -5.92 -11.43 -0.87
N ASN A 163 -6.80 -12.39 -1.21
CA ASN A 163 -8.09 -12.65 -0.56
C ASN A 163 -9.06 -11.46 -0.60
N ALA A 164 -9.08 -10.74 -1.73
CA ALA A 164 -10.03 -9.65 -1.95
C ALA A 164 -11.46 -10.16 -2.18
N ILE A 165 -12.45 -9.36 -1.79
CA ILE A 165 -13.87 -9.56 -2.08
C ILE A 165 -14.13 -9.26 -3.55
N ASP A 166 -14.76 -10.18 -4.27
CA ASP A 166 -14.90 -10.09 -5.73
C ASP A 166 -16.35 -10.04 -6.25
N GLN A 167 -17.34 -10.42 -5.44
CA GLN A 167 -18.75 -10.45 -5.85
C GLN A 167 -19.48 -9.14 -5.58
N TRP A 168 -19.33 -8.14 -6.45
CA TRP A 168 -19.95 -6.82 -6.24
C TRP A 168 -21.17 -6.56 -7.12
N MET A 169 -22.15 -5.90 -6.52
CA MET A 169 -23.24 -5.21 -7.24
C MET A 169 -22.87 -3.73 -7.31
N LEU A 170 -22.92 -3.12 -8.50
CA LEU A 170 -22.60 -1.70 -8.67
C LEU A 170 -23.86 -0.87 -8.93
N SER A 171 -23.85 0.39 -8.48
CA SER A 171 -24.87 1.38 -8.79
C SER A 171 -24.27 2.77 -8.96
N GLY A 172 -24.79 3.53 -9.90
CA GLY A 172 -24.36 4.86 -10.27
C GLY A 172 -24.77 5.15 -11.72
N PRO A 173 -24.32 6.28 -12.30
CA PRO A 173 -23.64 7.39 -11.64
C PRO A 173 -24.62 8.25 -10.81
N TYR A 174 -24.13 8.86 -9.74
CA TYR A 174 -24.82 9.93 -9.00
C TYR A 174 -24.00 11.22 -9.07
N ASP A 175 -24.64 12.36 -8.86
CA ASP A 175 -24.00 13.67 -9.02
C ASP A 175 -22.86 13.93 -8.02
N ASN A 176 -21.70 14.36 -8.49
CA ASN A 176 -20.54 14.70 -7.66
C ASN A 176 -19.76 15.92 -8.19
N ILE A 177 -20.43 16.86 -8.86
CA ILE A 177 -19.77 18.08 -9.35
C ILE A 177 -19.09 18.79 -8.18
N SER A 178 -17.79 19.07 -8.30
CA SER A 178 -16.97 19.68 -7.25
C SER A 178 -17.11 18.98 -5.89
N ALA A 179 -16.97 17.65 -5.89
CA ALA A 179 -17.10 16.77 -4.72
C ALA A 179 -18.43 16.87 -3.94
N SER A 180 -19.47 17.51 -4.50
CA SER A 180 -20.74 17.76 -3.81
C SER A 180 -21.53 16.49 -3.45
N GLY A 181 -21.20 15.37 -4.08
CA GLY A 181 -21.83 14.07 -3.85
C GLY A 181 -21.33 13.37 -2.59
N PHE A 182 -20.21 13.80 -2.01
CA PHE A 182 -19.58 13.13 -0.87
C PHE A 182 -20.51 13.05 0.35
N ASP A 183 -21.06 14.18 0.80
CA ASP A 183 -21.98 14.22 1.96
C ASP A 183 -23.45 14.02 1.60
N LYS A 184 -23.77 14.08 0.31
CA LYS A 184 -25.13 13.83 -0.16
C LYS A 184 -25.49 12.36 0.03
N VAL A 185 -26.55 12.10 0.80
CA VAL A 185 -27.07 10.75 1.01
C VAL A 185 -27.90 10.32 -0.20
N PHE A 186 -27.35 9.42 -1.01
CA PHE A 186 -28.07 8.84 -2.14
C PHE A 186 -28.88 7.59 -1.74
N PRO A 187 -29.88 7.17 -2.54
CA PRO A 187 -30.73 6.03 -2.21
C PRO A 187 -30.00 4.72 -1.86
N PRO A 188 -28.86 4.34 -2.51
CA PRO A 188 -28.06 3.16 -2.13
C PRO A 188 -27.65 3.08 -0.66
N GLU A 189 -27.44 4.22 0.01
CA GLU A 189 -27.07 4.30 1.42
C GLU A 189 -28.24 3.95 2.35
N ARG A 190 -29.48 4.07 1.86
CA ARG A 190 -30.70 3.83 2.66
C ARG A 190 -31.33 2.47 2.42
N GLU A 191 -31.11 1.88 1.25
CA GLU A 191 -31.73 0.61 0.88
C GLU A 191 -30.93 -0.15 -0.19
N TYR A 192 -31.02 -1.48 -0.13
CA TYR A 192 -30.64 -2.36 -1.23
C TYR A 192 -31.90 -2.96 -1.86
N LYS A 193 -32.34 -2.42 -3.01
CA LYS A 193 -33.47 -2.93 -3.78
C LYS A 193 -33.06 -3.28 -5.21
N PRO A 194 -32.61 -4.53 -5.46
CA PRO A 194 -32.32 -5.01 -6.80
C PRO A 194 -33.53 -4.79 -7.73
N GLY A 195 -33.29 -4.25 -8.93
CA GLY A 195 -34.33 -3.97 -9.91
C GLY A 195 -35.03 -2.61 -9.76
N LYS A 196 -34.85 -1.90 -8.64
CA LYS A 196 -35.30 -0.50 -8.54
C LYS A 196 -34.39 0.40 -9.38
N VAL A 197 -35.01 1.37 -10.05
CA VAL A 197 -34.33 2.43 -10.80
C VAL A 197 -34.36 3.70 -9.97
N TYR A 198 -33.21 4.33 -9.81
CA TYR A 198 -33.00 5.57 -9.10
C TYR A 198 -32.67 6.70 -10.09
N GLU A 199 -32.94 7.93 -9.68
CA GLU A 199 -32.45 9.11 -10.38
C GLU A 199 -30.94 9.23 -10.15
N GLY A 200 -30.18 9.18 -11.24
CA GLY A 200 -28.73 9.36 -11.23
C GLY A 200 -28.31 10.71 -11.81
N GLN A 201 -27.02 10.85 -12.07
CA GLN A 201 -26.41 12.08 -12.57
C GLN A 201 -27.03 12.49 -13.91
N ASN A 202 -27.44 13.77 -14.05
CA ASN A 202 -27.98 14.34 -15.28
C ASN A 202 -29.14 13.52 -15.90
N GLY A 203 -29.97 12.89 -15.07
CA GLY A 203 -31.09 12.06 -15.51
C GLY A 203 -30.70 10.67 -16.03
N VAL A 204 -29.42 10.29 -15.99
CA VAL A 204 -28.98 8.92 -16.27
C VAL A 204 -29.55 8.00 -15.18
N PRO A 205 -30.36 6.97 -15.52
CA PRO A 205 -30.95 6.11 -14.51
C PRO A 205 -29.89 5.24 -13.82
N ALA A 206 -29.81 5.31 -12.50
CA ALA A 206 -28.93 4.45 -11.70
C ALA A 206 -29.69 3.21 -11.23
N LYS A 207 -29.11 2.02 -11.39
CA LYS A 207 -29.69 0.75 -10.91
C LYS A 207 -28.58 -0.19 -10.47
N TRP A 208 -28.92 -1.12 -9.59
CA TRP A 208 -28.01 -2.21 -9.21
C TRP A 208 -27.83 -3.21 -10.36
N PHE A 209 -26.59 -3.54 -10.68
CA PHE A 209 -26.25 -4.64 -11.59
C PHE A 209 -25.02 -5.42 -11.09
N PRO A 210 -24.94 -6.73 -11.38
CA PRO A 210 -23.77 -7.54 -11.03
C PRO A 210 -22.63 -7.28 -12.02
N ILE A 211 -21.38 -7.41 -11.55
CA ILE A 211 -20.21 -7.44 -12.44
C ILE A 211 -19.98 -8.86 -12.98
N ALA A 212 -19.91 -9.00 -14.30
CA ALA A 212 -19.77 -10.31 -14.96
C ALA A 212 -18.31 -10.79 -15.04
N GLY A 213 -17.34 -9.89 -14.91
CA GLY A 213 -15.91 -10.20 -15.02
C GLY A 213 -15.09 -9.23 -14.18
N VAL A 214 -14.77 -9.64 -12.95
CA VAL A 214 -13.85 -8.91 -12.08
C VAL A 214 -12.45 -8.95 -12.72
N ARG A 215 -11.73 -7.83 -12.66
CA ARG A 215 -10.33 -7.79 -13.11
C ARG A 215 -9.53 -8.79 -12.27
N ALA A 216 -8.53 -9.44 -12.86
CA ALA A 216 -7.81 -10.52 -12.18
C ALA A 216 -7.12 -10.07 -10.88
N ASP A 217 -6.78 -8.79 -10.78
CA ASP A 217 -6.19 -8.15 -9.60
C ASP A 217 -7.22 -7.64 -8.58
N TYR A 218 -8.51 -7.96 -8.76
CA TYR A 218 -9.62 -7.67 -7.84
C TYR A 218 -9.95 -6.20 -7.55
N TRP A 219 -9.31 -5.25 -8.23
CA TRP A 219 -9.72 -3.85 -8.19
C TRP A 219 -11.01 -3.64 -8.99
N ILE A 220 -12.00 -3.03 -8.34
CA ILE A 220 -13.26 -2.65 -8.96
C ILE A 220 -13.13 -1.25 -9.54
N ASP A 221 -12.92 -1.18 -10.85
CA ASP A 221 -12.74 0.06 -11.60
C ASP A 221 -14.07 0.53 -12.19
N PHE A 222 -14.66 1.57 -11.60
CA PHE A 222 -15.97 2.06 -11.99
C PHE A 222 -16.00 2.58 -13.43
N GLN A 223 -14.88 3.13 -13.92
CA GLN A 223 -14.79 3.69 -15.27
C GLN A 223 -14.84 2.62 -16.37
N ARG A 224 -14.74 1.33 -16.02
CA ARG A 224 -15.01 0.21 -16.95
C ARG A 224 -16.50 -0.05 -17.17
N TYR A 225 -17.35 0.41 -16.25
CA TYR A 225 -18.79 0.14 -16.24
C TYR A 225 -19.62 1.40 -16.47
N PHE A 226 -19.05 2.56 -16.17
CA PHE A 226 -19.69 3.87 -16.29
C PHE A 226 -18.82 4.79 -17.14
N ALA A 227 -19.45 5.53 -18.06
CA ALA A 227 -18.75 6.50 -18.91
C ALA A 227 -18.65 7.89 -18.27
N GLN A 228 -19.36 8.11 -17.16
CA GLN A 228 -19.52 9.40 -16.53
C GLN A 228 -18.34 9.77 -15.62
N SER A 229 -17.96 11.04 -15.66
CA SER A 229 -17.05 11.69 -14.72
C SER A 229 -17.80 12.46 -13.65
N ASP A 230 -17.07 12.98 -12.66
CA ASP A 230 -17.62 13.90 -11.66
C ASP A 230 -18.83 13.28 -10.95
N ALA A 231 -18.67 11.99 -10.60
CA ALA A 231 -19.76 11.13 -10.17
C ALA A 231 -19.42 10.36 -8.90
N VAL A 232 -20.48 10.01 -8.17
CA VAL A 232 -20.46 9.02 -7.09
C VAL A 232 -20.94 7.68 -7.64
N PHE A 233 -20.26 6.61 -7.22
CA PHE A 233 -20.64 5.23 -7.46
C PHE A 233 -20.68 4.45 -6.16
N TYR A 234 -21.42 3.34 -6.21
CA TYR A 234 -21.55 2.41 -5.09
C TYR A 234 -21.17 1.00 -5.50
N GLY A 235 -20.47 0.30 -4.62
CA GLY A 235 -20.31 -1.15 -4.63
C GLY A 235 -21.01 -1.75 -3.41
N ASN A 236 -21.84 -2.76 -3.62
CA ASN A 236 -22.54 -3.49 -2.56
C ASN A 236 -22.17 -4.98 -2.58
N ASN A 237 -21.84 -5.54 -1.41
CA ASN A 237 -21.61 -6.96 -1.20
C ASN A 237 -22.33 -7.41 0.10
N PHE A 238 -22.59 -8.71 0.23
CA PHE A 238 -23.03 -9.33 1.48
C PHE A 238 -22.00 -10.37 1.92
N ILE A 239 -21.43 -10.17 3.10
CA ILE A 239 -20.41 -11.04 3.70
C ILE A 239 -21.11 -11.99 4.68
N TYR A 240 -20.95 -13.30 4.48
CA TYR A 240 -21.46 -14.29 5.42
C TYR A 240 -20.45 -14.59 6.52
N ALA A 241 -20.87 -14.45 7.78
CA ALA A 241 -20.10 -14.85 8.94
C ALA A 241 -20.79 -16.05 9.64
N PRO A 242 -20.11 -17.19 9.85
CA PRO A 242 -20.71 -18.37 10.49
C PRO A 242 -21.01 -18.15 11.99
N GLN A 243 -20.37 -17.17 12.60
CA GLN A 243 -20.50 -16.73 13.99
C GLN A 243 -20.13 -15.23 14.07
N ASP A 244 -20.22 -14.64 15.25
CA ASP A 244 -19.70 -13.29 15.46
C ASP A 244 -18.16 -13.32 15.32
N LEU A 245 -17.61 -12.42 14.50
CA LEU A 245 -16.19 -12.37 14.17
C LEU A 245 -15.65 -10.95 14.31
N ALA A 246 -14.62 -10.78 15.14
CA ALA A 246 -13.77 -9.60 15.10
C ALA A 246 -12.88 -9.68 13.85
N VAL A 247 -12.95 -8.65 13.00
CA VAL A 247 -12.25 -8.60 11.72
C VAL A 247 -11.62 -7.23 11.49
N GLN A 248 -10.75 -7.16 10.48
CA GLN A 248 -10.37 -5.90 9.86
C GLN A 248 -10.96 -5.86 8.46
N ILE A 249 -11.65 -4.77 8.13
CA ILE A 249 -12.03 -4.46 6.75
C ILE A 249 -10.95 -3.53 6.20
N ARG A 250 -10.29 -3.96 5.12
CA ARG A 250 -9.17 -3.22 4.53
C ARG A 250 -9.52 -2.73 3.16
N ILE A 251 -9.30 -1.43 2.92
CA ILE A 251 -9.76 -0.74 1.73
C ILE A 251 -8.62 0.03 1.08
N GLY A 252 -8.47 -0.19 -0.23
CA GLY A 252 -7.78 0.72 -1.14
C GLY A 252 -8.80 1.39 -2.06
N THR A 253 -8.50 2.61 -2.51
CA THR A 253 -9.38 3.43 -3.35
C THR A 253 -8.60 4.39 -4.23
N SER A 254 -9.16 4.64 -5.41
CA SER A 254 -8.95 5.88 -6.15
C SER A 254 -10.23 6.70 -6.05
N GLY A 255 -10.17 7.87 -5.41
CA GLY A 255 -11.31 8.76 -5.17
C GLY A 255 -11.56 8.95 -3.68
N SER A 256 -12.59 9.72 -3.36
CA SER A 256 -13.13 9.84 -1.99
C SER A 256 -13.77 8.52 -1.56
N LEU A 257 -13.88 8.27 -0.26
CA LEU A 257 -14.38 7.01 0.29
C LEU A 257 -15.42 7.26 1.37
N LYS A 258 -16.55 6.55 1.32
CA LYS A 258 -17.31 6.15 2.52
C LYS A 258 -17.55 4.65 2.49
N ALA A 259 -17.39 3.98 3.62
CA ALA A 259 -17.75 2.56 3.74
C ALA A 259 -18.72 2.35 4.89
N PHE A 260 -19.71 1.50 4.66
CA PHE A 260 -20.78 1.20 5.60
C PHE A 260 -20.88 -0.30 5.81
N LEU A 261 -21.07 -0.71 7.07
CA LEU A 261 -21.35 -2.10 7.43
C LEU A 261 -22.69 -2.15 8.16
N ASN A 262 -23.59 -3.01 7.68
CA ASN A 262 -24.94 -3.12 8.21
C ASN A 262 -25.68 -1.78 8.29
N ASP A 263 -25.51 -0.97 7.23
CA ASP A 263 -26.10 0.36 7.07
C ASP A 263 -25.58 1.44 8.06
N GLU A 264 -24.52 1.13 8.82
CA GLU A 264 -23.82 2.08 9.68
C GLU A 264 -22.49 2.52 9.05
N LEU A 265 -22.18 3.82 9.13
CA LEU A 265 -20.93 4.38 8.60
C LEU A 265 -19.74 3.87 9.43
N MET A 266 -18.78 3.22 8.77
CA MET A 266 -17.54 2.77 9.40
C MET A 266 -16.41 3.78 9.25
N ILE A 267 -16.27 4.35 8.05
CA ILE A 267 -15.16 5.24 7.72
C ILE A 267 -15.53 6.17 6.57
N GLU A 268 -14.96 7.37 6.60
CA GLU A 268 -15.08 8.36 5.53
C GLU A 268 -13.77 9.12 5.32
N TYR A 269 -13.43 9.39 4.05
CA TYR A 269 -12.32 10.23 3.64
C TYR A 269 -12.76 11.09 2.46
N PHE A 270 -12.78 12.41 2.70
CA PHE A 270 -13.22 13.40 1.72
C PHE A 270 -12.25 13.54 0.56
N ASP A 271 -10.95 13.61 0.84
CA ASP A 271 -9.93 13.88 -0.17
C ASP A 271 -9.86 12.76 -1.21
N GLU A 272 -9.98 13.14 -2.48
CA GLU A 272 -9.86 12.22 -3.60
C GLU A 272 -8.39 11.86 -3.84
N ASN A 273 -8.00 10.64 -3.48
CA ASN A 273 -6.61 10.18 -3.58
C ASN A 273 -6.52 8.89 -4.38
N ASN A 274 -5.39 8.70 -5.09
CA ASN A 274 -4.99 7.39 -5.60
C ASN A 274 -4.11 6.71 -4.55
N ASN A 275 -4.63 5.68 -3.89
CA ASN A 275 -3.89 4.93 -2.88
C ASN A 275 -3.77 3.43 -3.22
N ASP A 276 -2.97 2.71 -2.44
CA ASP A 276 -2.75 1.26 -2.64
C ASP A 276 -3.73 0.45 -1.78
N LEU A 277 -3.73 -0.87 -1.96
CA LEU A 277 -4.51 -1.78 -1.09
C LEU A 277 -4.12 -1.61 0.38
N ASP A 278 -5.04 -1.89 1.29
CA ASP A 278 -4.86 -1.76 2.74
C ASP A 278 -4.49 -0.34 3.25
N THR A 279 -4.71 0.71 2.46
CA THR A 279 -4.48 2.10 2.91
C THR A 279 -5.36 2.44 4.12
N TYR A 280 -6.61 2.00 4.09
CA TYR A 280 -7.54 2.19 5.20
C TYR A 280 -7.85 0.84 5.85
N ILE A 281 -7.63 0.75 7.17
CA ILE A 281 -7.84 -0.47 7.94
C ILE A 281 -8.80 -0.13 9.08
N VAL A 282 -9.97 -0.77 9.10
CA VAL A 282 -10.99 -0.57 10.13
C VAL A 282 -11.18 -1.87 10.90
N GLU A 283 -10.94 -1.82 12.21
CA GLU A 283 -11.32 -2.90 13.12
C GLU A 283 -12.81 -2.86 13.39
N THR A 284 -13.50 -3.98 13.16
CA THR A 284 -14.96 -4.07 13.28
C THR A 284 -15.39 -5.49 13.61
N GLU A 285 -16.70 -5.70 13.76
CA GLU A 285 -17.30 -6.99 14.07
C GLU A 285 -18.35 -7.35 13.02
N LEU A 286 -18.20 -8.53 12.42
CA LEU A 286 -19.26 -9.15 11.63
C LEU A 286 -20.18 -9.91 12.57
N LYS A 287 -21.49 -9.69 12.47
CA LYS A 287 -22.49 -10.48 13.20
C LYS A 287 -22.75 -11.79 12.48
N LYS A 288 -23.06 -12.84 13.23
CA LYS A 288 -23.47 -14.13 12.67
C LYS A 288 -24.58 -13.95 11.62
N GLY A 289 -24.36 -14.51 10.43
CA GLY A 289 -25.25 -14.38 9.29
C GLY A 289 -24.69 -13.45 8.22
N TRP A 290 -25.58 -12.84 7.44
CA TRP A 290 -25.21 -11.93 6.35
C TRP A 290 -25.02 -10.51 6.86
N ASN A 291 -23.86 -9.92 6.55
CA ASN A 291 -23.54 -8.53 6.84
C ASN A 291 -23.46 -7.76 5.53
N ARG A 292 -24.14 -6.61 5.44
CA ARG A 292 -24.12 -5.78 4.23
C ARG A 292 -22.89 -4.88 4.27
N LEU A 293 -22.03 -4.98 3.26
CA LEU A 293 -20.93 -4.04 3.04
C LEU A 293 -21.26 -3.15 1.85
N LEU A 294 -21.29 -1.84 2.07
CA LEU A 294 -21.51 -0.83 1.04
C LEU A 294 -20.31 0.10 0.96
N ILE A 295 -19.76 0.27 -0.23
CA ILE A 295 -18.68 1.20 -0.53
C ILE A 295 -19.23 2.31 -1.41
N LYS A 296 -18.97 3.56 -1.04
CA LYS A 296 -19.24 4.77 -1.81
C LYS A 296 -17.91 5.35 -2.25
N VAL A 297 -17.74 5.55 -3.56
CA VAL A 297 -16.58 6.22 -4.13
C VAL A 297 -17.04 7.38 -4.98
N GLY A 298 -16.50 8.57 -4.71
CA GLY A 298 -16.72 9.76 -5.52
C GLY A 298 -15.42 10.25 -6.14
N PHE A 299 -15.47 10.68 -7.39
CA PHE A 299 -14.37 11.39 -8.02
C PHE A 299 -14.87 12.60 -8.81
N SER A 300 -14.07 13.66 -8.86
CA SER A 300 -14.34 14.94 -9.53
C SER A 300 -13.08 15.81 -9.70
N GLU A 301 -12.04 15.55 -8.92
CA GLU A 301 -10.75 16.27 -8.93
C GLU A 301 -9.61 15.41 -9.47
N ILE A 302 -9.79 14.07 -9.51
CA ILE A 302 -8.84 13.11 -10.07
C ILE A 302 -9.42 12.36 -11.28
N ASP A 303 -8.60 11.53 -11.92
CA ASP A 303 -8.93 10.83 -13.16
C ASP A 303 -9.35 9.36 -12.96
N ARG A 304 -9.37 8.85 -11.73
CA ARG A 304 -9.61 7.44 -11.40
C ARG A 304 -10.66 7.27 -10.32
N ALA A 305 -11.55 6.30 -10.52
CA ALA A 305 -12.54 5.89 -9.53
C ALA A 305 -12.53 4.36 -9.38
N ASN A 306 -11.94 3.86 -8.32
CA ASN A 306 -11.89 2.41 -8.06
C ASN A 306 -11.76 2.10 -6.58
N PHE A 307 -12.00 0.84 -6.22
CA PHE A 307 -11.73 0.36 -4.88
C PHE A 307 -11.35 -1.13 -4.88
N MET A 308 -10.73 -1.56 -3.79
CA MET A 308 -10.53 -2.96 -3.43
C MET A 308 -10.88 -3.12 -1.96
N VAL A 309 -11.53 -4.24 -1.60
CA VAL A 309 -11.73 -4.62 -0.20
C VAL A 309 -11.25 -6.05 0.01
N ARG A 310 -10.62 -6.31 1.16
CA ARG A 310 -10.24 -7.66 1.61
C ARG A 310 -10.39 -7.82 3.12
#